data_AF-L7LPE7-F1
#
_entry.id   AF-L7LPE7-F1
#
_cell.length_a   1.000
_cell.length_b   1.000
_cell.length_c   1.000
_cell.angle_alpha   90.00
_cell.angle_beta   90.00
_cell.angle_gamma   90.00
#
_symmetry.space_group_name_H-M   'P 1'
#
loop_
_entity.id
_entity.type
_entity.pdbx_description
1 polymer ?
#
loop_
_entity_poly.entity_id
_entity_poly.type
_entity_poly.pdbx_seq_one_letter_code
_entity_poly.pdbx_strand_id
1 'polypeptide(L)'
;MSAPGHRQSPFPIVMRGYDRDQVTDHLRRLEAELRMMAADRDSAHASADELQAHLDDARHRIRELQDEVNTLSVPPTTVAGMTERVSRMLQLATDEASEVRANAKDEADETLSVARQEAEDIRASAAAAATRTKELAQEHADAKITEAEERAAEIDEAAREREAQSKRDLEAARERAREIIAAAEEDAARLRGAAHNVAMNRLARSRELAESAHDAHKQILDHLDALREHITNLPGALELSDEERDLVSLTETDDLELLNRTLLGRDRFTPQDDASTPPAEKTDVLDAVDAEYDDDHGDERYGGPARKEDSPKGDQVTA
;
A
#
# COMPACT_ATOMS: atom_id res chain seq x y z
N MET A 1 -14.04 -54.34 -96.55
CA MET A 1 -12.75 -53.69 -96.26
C MET A 1 -12.15 -54.36 -95.05
N SER A 2 -10.87 -54.77 -95.18
CA SER A 2 -9.84 -55.16 -94.20
C SER A 2 -10.21 -55.27 -92.71
N ALA A 3 -9.76 -56.29 -91.97
CA ALA A 3 -8.36 -56.72 -91.94
C ALA A 3 -8.17 -58.26 -91.83
N PRO A 4 -7.08 -58.81 -92.39
CA PRO A 4 -6.68 -60.19 -92.17
C PRO A 4 -6.20 -60.32 -90.73
N GLY A 5 -6.96 -61.03 -89.90
CA GLY A 5 -6.49 -61.49 -88.60
C GLY A 5 -5.21 -62.29 -88.82
N HIS A 6 -4.09 -61.77 -88.33
CA HIS A 6 -2.85 -62.50 -88.28
C HIS A 6 -3.16 -63.84 -87.60
N ARG A 7 -3.05 -64.96 -88.34
CA ARG A 7 -2.94 -66.27 -87.71
C ARG A 7 -1.56 -66.30 -87.07
N GLN A 8 -1.42 -65.62 -85.94
CA GLN A 8 -0.31 -65.83 -85.04
C GLN A 8 -0.44 -67.30 -84.61
N SER A 9 0.33 -68.17 -85.24
CA SER A 9 0.48 -69.52 -84.74
C SER A 9 0.94 -69.37 -83.29
N PRO A 10 0.30 -70.02 -82.30
CA PRO A 10 0.69 -69.90 -80.90
C PRO A 10 2.07 -70.51 -80.62
N PHE A 11 2.73 -71.03 -81.66
CA PHE A 11 4.03 -71.68 -81.62
C PHE A 11 5.05 -70.88 -82.43
N PRO A 12 6.19 -70.50 -81.83
CA PRO A 12 7.30 -69.91 -82.56
C PRO A 12 7.94 -70.95 -83.50
N ILE A 13 8.44 -70.47 -84.63
CA ILE A 13 9.06 -71.28 -85.68
C ILE A 13 10.58 -71.19 -85.51
N VAL A 14 11.24 -72.31 -85.24
CA VAL A 14 12.70 -72.45 -85.29
C VAL A 14 13.15 -72.81 -86.70
N MET A 15 14.47 -72.78 -86.99
CA MET A 15 15.09 -72.86 -88.33
C MET A 15 14.63 -74.02 -89.24
N ARG A 16 13.82 -74.96 -88.72
CA ARG A 16 13.18 -76.07 -89.46
C ARG A 16 11.89 -76.62 -88.82
N GLY A 17 10.99 -75.77 -88.30
CA GLY A 17 9.65 -76.19 -87.84
C GLY A 17 9.19 -75.54 -86.54
N TYR A 18 8.08 -76.02 -85.97
CA TYR A 18 7.62 -75.57 -84.64
C TYR A 18 8.52 -76.12 -83.53
N ASP A 19 8.69 -75.33 -82.48
CA ASP A 19 9.36 -75.77 -81.25
C ASP A 19 8.56 -76.93 -80.60
N ARG A 20 9.17 -78.12 -80.57
CA ARG A 20 8.55 -79.36 -80.10
C ARG A 20 8.17 -79.28 -78.63
N ASP A 21 8.96 -78.60 -77.81
CA ASP A 21 8.71 -78.50 -76.38
C ASP A 21 7.50 -77.59 -76.13
N GLN A 22 7.42 -76.46 -76.84
CA GLN A 22 6.27 -75.55 -76.74
C GLN A 22 4.96 -76.14 -77.28
N VAL A 23 5.02 -76.92 -78.38
CA VAL A 23 3.84 -77.65 -78.89
C VAL A 23 3.37 -78.69 -77.88
N THR A 24 4.31 -79.43 -77.28
CA THR A 24 3.99 -80.43 -76.26
C THR A 24 3.37 -79.78 -75.02
N ASP A 25 3.89 -78.64 -74.57
CA ASP A 25 3.35 -77.92 -73.43
C ASP A 25 1.97 -77.31 -73.69
N HIS A 26 1.71 -76.84 -74.91
CA HIS A 26 0.37 -76.38 -75.28
C HIS A 26 -0.63 -77.55 -75.41
N LEU A 27 -0.23 -78.70 -75.96
CA LEU A 27 -1.07 -79.89 -75.99
C LEU A 27 -1.38 -80.38 -74.58
N ARG A 28 -0.40 -80.35 -73.65
CA ARG A 28 -0.63 -80.65 -72.23
C ARG A 28 -1.61 -79.69 -71.59
N ARG A 29 -1.52 -78.38 -71.88
CA ARG A 29 -2.49 -77.38 -71.41
C ARG A 29 -3.89 -77.64 -71.96
N LEU A 30 -4.02 -77.87 -73.27
CA LEU A 30 -5.31 -78.16 -73.90
C LEU A 30 -5.92 -79.46 -73.37
N GLU A 31 -5.11 -80.49 -73.15
CA GLU A 31 -5.58 -81.74 -72.55
C GLU A 31 -6.03 -81.53 -71.10
N ALA A 32 -5.34 -80.68 -70.33
CA ALA A 32 -5.78 -80.29 -68.99
C ALA A 32 -7.09 -79.49 -69.02
N GLU A 33 -7.25 -78.55 -69.96
CA GLU A 33 -8.49 -77.78 -70.18
C GLU A 33 -9.65 -78.71 -70.59
N LEU A 34 -9.44 -79.67 -71.49
CA LEU A 34 -10.47 -80.64 -71.88
C LEU A 34 -10.87 -81.57 -70.73
N ARG A 35 -9.91 -81.99 -69.90
CA ARG A 35 -10.22 -82.77 -68.69
C ARG A 35 -11.01 -81.93 -67.68
N MET A 36 -10.67 -80.66 -67.52
CA MET A 36 -11.41 -79.72 -66.68
C MET A 36 -12.84 -79.53 -67.20
N MET A 37 -13.02 -79.25 -68.49
CA MET A 37 -14.36 -79.12 -69.10
C MET A 37 -15.18 -80.41 -69.03
N ALA A 38 -14.53 -81.58 -69.19
CA ALA A 38 -15.21 -82.87 -69.01
C ALA A 38 -15.65 -83.07 -67.56
N ALA A 39 -14.79 -82.74 -66.59
CA ALA A 39 -15.13 -82.79 -65.17
C ALA A 39 -16.25 -81.80 -64.81
N ASP A 40 -16.21 -80.57 -65.33
CA ASP A 40 -17.25 -79.56 -65.14
C ASP A 40 -18.58 -80.01 -65.74
N ARG A 41 -18.55 -80.61 -66.94
CA ARG A 41 -19.74 -81.18 -67.59
C ARG A 41 -20.31 -82.33 -66.76
N ASP A 42 -19.47 -83.24 -66.29
CA ASP A 42 -19.91 -84.38 -65.50
C ASP A 42 -20.48 -83.92 -64.15
N SER A 43 -19.88 -82.90 -63.53
CA SER A 43 -20.44 -82.22 -62.35
C SER A 43 -21.79 -81.58 -62.65
N ALA A 44 -21.92 -80.88 -63.79
CA ALA A 44 -23.18 -80.26 -64.18
C ALA A 44 -24.28 -81.29 -64.46
N HIS A 45 -23.95 -82.43 -65.06
CA HIS A 45 -24.89 -83.54 -65.25
C HIS A 45 -25.31 -84.16 -63.92
N ALA A 46 -24.37 -84.40 -63.00
CA ALA A 46 -24.70 -84.90 -61.67
C ALA A 46 -25.65 -83.94 -60.92
N SER A 47 -25.39 -82.64 -60.97
CA SER A 47 -26.31 -81.63 -60.39
C SER A 47 -27.66 -81.59 -61.08
N ALA A 48 -27.71 -81.79 -62.41
CA ALA A 48 -28.98 -81.85 -63.15
C ALA A 48 -29.82 -83.07 -62.75
N ASP A 49 -29.18 -84.24 -62.60
CA ASP A 49 -29.85 -85.46 -62.16
C ASP A 49 -30.37 -85.35 -60.71
N GLU A 50 -29.60 -84.73 -59.81
CA GLU A 50 -30.02 -84.44 -58.43
C GLU A 50 -31.23 -83.48 -58.40
N LEU A 51 -31.19 -82.40 -59.17
CA LEU A 51 -32.31 -81.47 -59.29
C LEU A 51 -33.55 -82.14 -59.85
N GLN A 52 -33.40 -83.04 -60.83
CA GLN A 52 -34.51 -83.80 -61.39
C GLN A 52 -35.14 -84.73 -60.32
N ALA A 53 -34.32 -85.39 -59.51
CA ALA A 53 -34.80 -86.20 -58.39
C ALA A 53 -35.58 -85.38 -57.35
N HIS A 54 -35.06 -84.20 -56.97
CA HIS A 54 -35.78 -83.29 -56.07
C HIS A 54 -37.10 -82.79 -56.65
N LEU A 55 -37.14 -82.55 -57.96
CA LEU A 55 -38.35 -82.10 -58.64
C LEU A 55 -39.41 -83.20 -58.65
N ASP A 56 -39.02 -84.45 -58.92
CA ASP A 56 -39.94 -85.58 -58.93
C ASP A 56 -40.47 -85.93 -57.52
N ASP A 57 -39.63 -85.80 -56.48
CA ASP A 57 -40.06 -85.92 -55.08
C ASP A 57 -41.05 -84.80 -54.69
N ALA A 58 -40.73 -83.54 -55.01
CA ALA A 58 -41.64 -82.42 -54.77
C ALA A 58 -42.98 -82.59 -55.52
N ARG A 59 -42.96 -83.09 -56.76
CA ARG A 59 -44.17 -83.44 -57.52
C ARG A 59 -44.97 -84.55 -56.84
N HIS A 60 -44.31 -85.58 -56.33
CA HIS A 60 -44.98 -86.64 -55.57
C HIS A 60 -45.68 -86.07 -54.35
N ARG A 61 -44.95 -85.26 -53.56
CA ARG A 61 -45.47 -84.63 -52.36
C ARG A 61 -46.65 -83.70 -52.63
N ILE A 62 -46.60 -82.92 -53.72
CA ILE A 62 -47.71 -82.08 -54.14
C ILE A 62 -48.96 -82.92 -54.45
N ARG A 63 -48.82 -84.04 -55.17
CA ARG A 63 -49.97 -84.92 -55.46
C ARG A 63 -50.57 -85.51 -54.19
N GLU A 64 -49.75 -86.00 -53.27
CA GLU A 64 -50.22 -86.49 -51.97
C GLU A 64 -51.00 -85.43 -51.19
N LEU A 65 -50.45 -84.21 -51.09
CA LEU A 65 -51.11 -83.09 -50.42
C LEU A 65 -52.41 -82.68 -51.13
N GLN A 66 -52.44 -82.72 -52.47
CA GLN A 66 -53.66 -82.45 -53.24
C GLN A 66 -54.74 -83.48 -52.98
N ASP A 67 -54.40 -84.77 -52.95
CA ASP A 67 -55.34 -85.85 -52.64
C ASP A 67 -55.89 -85.70 -51.22
N GLU A 68 -55.01 -85.42 -50.25
CA GLU A 68 -55.37 -85.16 -48.87
C GLU A 68 -56.31 -83.95 -48.71
N VAL A 69 -56.00 -82.84 -49.38
CA VAL A 69 -56.86 -81.64 -49.41
C VAL A 69 -58.21 -81.94 -50.07
N ASN A 70 -58.24 -82.72 -51.15
CA ASN A 70 -59.48 -83.11 -51.81
C ASN A 70 -60.35 -83.96 -50.88
N THR A 71 -59.76 -84.93 -50.17
CA THR A 71 -60.44 -85.71 -49.13
C THR A 71 -61.00 -84.82 -48.02
N LEU A 72 -60.25 -83.79 -47.61
CA LEU A 72 -60.68 -82.82 -46.60
C LEU A 72 -61.62 -81.72 -47.12
N SER A 73 -61.76 -81.52 -48.43
CA SER A 73 -62.64 -80.49 -48.99
C SER A 73 -64.07 -80.99 -49.21
N VAL A 74 -64.24 -82.31 -49.39
CA VAL A 74 -65.57 -82.92 -49.46
C VAL A 74 -66.25 -82.87 -48.08
N PRO A 75 -67.55 -82.55 -47.98
CA PRO A 75 -68.29 -82.60 -46.72
C PRO A 75 -68.19 -84.02 -46.12
N PRO A 76 -67.79 -84.18 -44.85
CA PRO A 76 -67.61 -85.50 -44.27
C PRO A 76 -68.98 -86.19 -44.17
N THR A 77 -69.19 -87.22 -44.97
CA THR A 77 -70.41 -88.04 -44.94
C THR A 77 -70.29 -89.22 -43.96
N THR A 78 -69.13 -89.38 -43.31
CA THR A 78 -68.82 -90.43 -42.34
C THR A 78 -68.34 -89.85 -41.01
N VAL A 79 -68.69 -90.52 -39.90
CA VAL A 79 -68.27 -90.12 -38.54
C VAL A 79 -66.74 -90.11 -38.39
N ALA A 80 -66.05 -91.06 -39.04
CA ALA A 80 -64.58 -91.14 -39.03
C ALA A 80 -63.91 -89.90 -39.65
N GLY A 81 -64.39 -89.40 -40.78
CA GLY A 81 -63.86 -88.19 -41.42
C GLY A 81 -64.11 -86.91 -40.62
N MET A 82 -65.18 -86.88 -39.82
CA MET A 82 -65.45 -85.79 -38.87
C MET A 82 -64.43 -85.78 -37.71
N THR A 83 -64.13 -86.95 -37.13
CA THR A 83 -63.13 -87.08 -36.06
C THR A 83 -61.70 -86.76 -36.53
N GLU A 84 -61.35 -87.16 -37.75
CA GLU A 84 -60.05 -86.86 -38.35
C GLU A 84 -59.86 -85.33 -38.56
N ARG A 85 -60.87 -84.64 -39.08
CA ARG A 85 -60.84 -83.18 -39.24
C ARG A 85 -60.74 -82.45 -37.91
N VAL A 86 -61.49 -82.87 -36.89
CA VAL A 86 -61.41 -82.29 -35.54
C VAL A 86 -60.02 -82.49 -34.94
N SER A 87 -59.44 -83.68 -35.09
CA SER A 87 -58.07 -83.96 -34.61
C SER A 87 -57.05 -83.06 -35.30
N ARG A 88 -57.18 -82.84 -36.61
CA ARG A 88 -56.31 -81.91 -37.36
C ARG A 88 -56.51 -80.45 -36.99
N MET A 89 -57.75 -80.00 -36.77
CA MET A 89 -58.02 -78.64 -36.27
C MET A 89 -57.43 -78.42 -34.87
N LEU A 90 -57.54 -79.42 -33.98
CA LEU A 90 -56.94 -79.37 -32.65
C LEU A 90 -55.41 -79.33 -32.73
N GLN A 91 -54.82 -80.10 -33.65
CA GLN A 91 -53.38 -80.09 -33.87
C GLN A 91 -52.92 -78.73 -34.42
N LEU A 92 -53.58 -78.20 -35.45
CA LEU A 92 -53.31 -76.86 -35.99
C LEU A 92 -53.44 -75.78 -34.91
N ALA A 93 -54.51 -75.82 -34.11
CA ALA A 93 -54.71 -74.85 -33.02
C ALA A 93 -53.65 -74.99 -31.91
N THR A 94 -53.14 -76.20 -31.66
CA THR A 94 -52.05 -76.44 -30.70
C THR A 94 -50.72 -75.93 -31.23
N ASP A 95 -50.46 -76.12 -32.52
CA ASP A 95 -49.28 -75.61 -33.21
C ASP A 95 -49.30 -74.08 -33.22
N GLU A 96 -50.43 -73.46 -33.62
CA GLU A 96 -50.63 -72.01 -33.60
C GLU A 96 -50.51 -71.43 -32.17
N ALA A 97 -51.11 -72.07 -31.17
CA ALA A 97 -50.96 -71.64 -29.77
C ALA A 97 -49.52 -71.79 -29.26
N SER A 98 -48.74 -72.72 -29.80
CA SER A 98 -47.32 -72.88 -29.45
C SER A 98 -46.46 -71.83 -30.13
N GLU A 99 -46.75 -71.50 -31.39
CA GLU A 99 -46.11 -70.41 -32.13
C GLU A 99 -46.40 -69.05 -31.47
N VAL A 100 -47.65 -68.75 -31.15
CA VAL A 100 -48.02 -67.49 -30.45
C VAL A 100 -47.29 -67.38 -29.11
N ARG A 101 -47.16 -68.48 -28.35
CA ARG A 101 -46.41 -68.49 -27.09
C ARG A 101 -44.91 -68.31 -27.28
N ALA A 102 -44.33 -68.88 -28.34
CA ALA A 102 -42.94 -68.69 -28.68
C ALA A 102 -42.68 -67.23 -29.07
N ASN A 103 -43.47 -66.67 -29.98
CA ASN A 103 -43.35 -65.28 -30.41
C ASN A 103 -43.53 -64.30 -29.25
N ALA A 104 -44.55 -64.49 -28.40
CA ALA A 104 -44.76 -63.63 -27.23
C ALA A 104 -43.59 -63.71 -26.22
N LYS A 105 -42.93 -64.87 -26.12
CA LYS A 105 -41.74 -65.01 -25.27
C LYS A 105 -40.54 -64.30 -25.88
N ASP A 106 -40.32 -64.46 -27.19
CA ASP A 106 -39.21 -63.81 -27.89
C ASP A 106 -39.35 -62.27 -27.85
N GLU A 107 -40.57 -61.74 -28.07
CA GLU A 107 -40.86 -60.31 -27.93
C GLU A 107 -40.64 -59.81 -26.49
N ALA A 108 -41.02 -60.61 -25.48
CA ALA A 108 -40.79 -60.27 -24.08
C ALA A 108 -39.30 -60.26 -23.73
N ASP A 109 -38.54 -61.26 -24.23
CA ASP A 109 -37.10 -61.36 -24.03
C ASP A 109 -36.36 -60.20 -24.74
N GLU A 110 -36.78 -59.82 -25.95
CA GLU A 110 -36.28 -58.64 -26.66
C GLU A 110 -36.57 -57.35 -25.89
N THR A 111 -37.81 -57.15 -25.46
CA THR A 111 -38.20 -55.98 -24.67
C THR A 111 -37.41 -55.88 -23.36
N LEU A 112 -37.22 -57.00 -22.67
CA LEU A 112 -36.41 -57.05 -21.46
C LEU A 112 -34.93 -56.77 -21.74
N SER A 113 -34.40 -57.24 -22.87
CA SER A 113 -33.03 -56.95 -23.29
C SER A 113 -32.83 -55.45 -23.55
N VAL A 114 -33.73 -54.82 -24.31
CA VAL A 114 -33.70 -53.38 -24.59
C VAL A 114 -33.81 -52.58 -23.29
N ALA A 115 -34.79 -52.90 -22.43
CA ALA A 115 -34.97 -52.20 -21.16
C ALA A 115 -33.76 -52.34 -20.22
N ARG A 116 -33.08 -53.49 -20.23
CA ARG A 116 -31.84 -53.70 -19.46
C ARG A 116 -30.70 -52.84 -20.00
N GLN A 117 -30.51 -52.81 -21.33
CA GLN A 117 -29.49 -51.98 -21.96
C GLN A 117 -29.72 -50.50 -21.67
N GLU A 118 -30.95 -50.01 -21.84
CA GLU A 118 -31.31 -48.62 -21.53
C GLU A 118 -31.07 -48.29 -20.05
N ALA A 119 -31.43 -49.21 -19.14
CA ALA A 119 -31.19 -49.01 -17.71
C ALA A 119 -29.69 -49.01 -17.35
N GLU A 120 -28.86 -49.75 -18.08
CA GLU A 120 -27.40 -49.71 -17.92
C GLU A 120 -26.82 -48.39 -18.46
N ASP A 121 -27.26 -47.94 -19.64
CA ASP A 121 -26.82 -46.68 -20.25
C ASP A 121 -27.22 -45.46 -19.41
N ILE A 122 -28.43 -45.46 -18.84
CA ILE A 122 -28.88 -44.43 -17.90
C ILE A 122 -28.03 -44.45 -16.63
N ARG A 123 -27.71 -45.64 -16.08
CA ARG A 123 -26.86 -45.75 -14.88
C ARG A 123 -25.44 -45.29 -15.16
N ALA A 124 -24.87 -45.66 -16.30
CA ALA A 124 -23.53 -45.26 -16.70
C ALA A 124 -23.44 -43.75 -16.94
N SER A 125 -24.40 -43.16 -17.64
CA SER A 125 -24.44 -41.71 -17.88
C SER A 125 -24.67 -40.92 -16.58
N ALA A 126 -25.53 -41.39 -15.69
CA ALA A 126 -25.74 -40.77 -14.38
C ALA A 126 -24.47 -40.83 -13.51
N ALA A 127 -23.75 -41.97 -13.51
CA ALA A 127 -22.49 -42.12 -12.79
C ALA A 127 -21.39 -41.20 -13.36
N ALA A 128 -21.30 -41.09 -14.69
CA ALA A 128 -20.36 -40.19 -15.36
C ALA A 128 -20.67 -38.72 -15.06
N ALA A 129 -21.94 -38.32 -15.12
CA ALA A 129 -22.38 -36.98 -14.77
C ALA A 129 -22.07 -36.64 -13.30
N ALA A 130 -22.38 -37.55 -12.37
CA ALA A 130 -22.08 -37.37 -10.95
C ALA A 130 -20.58 -37.24 -10.68
N THR A 131 -19.74 -38.02 -11.37
CA THR A 131 -18.28 -37.93 -11.27
C THR A 131 -17.79 -36.58 -11.78
N ARG A 132 -18.24 -36.17 -12.98
CA ARG A 132 -17.90 -34.86 -13.55
C ARG A 132 -18.32 -33.69 -12.67
N THR A 133 -19.49 -33.75 -12.06
CA THR A 133 -19.95 -32.71 -11.12
C THR A 133 -19.06 -32.65 -9.89
N LYS A 134 -18.61 -33.79 -9.35
CA LYS A 134 -17.68 -33.83 -8.21
C LYS A 134 -16.32 -33.27 -8.58
N GLU A 135 -15.77 -33.65 -9.73
CA GLU A 135 -14.49 -33.14 -10.24
C GLU A 135 -14.54 -31.62 -10.42
N LEU A 136 -15.55 -31.09 -11.10
CA LEU A 136 -15.74 -29.64 -11.27
C LEU A 136 -15.91 -28.93 -9.93
N ALA A 137 -16.67 -29.51 -9.00
CA ALA A 137 -16.84 -28.93 -7.66
C ALA A 137 -15.51 -28.89 -6.89
N GLN A 138 -14.68 -29.92 -7.03
CA GLN A 138 -13.36 -29.99 -6.40
C GLN A 138 -12.39 -28.98 -7.04
N GLU A 139 -12.32 -28.91 -8.37
CA GLU A 139 -11.52 -27.89 -9.08
C GLU A 139 -11.92 -26.46 -8.66
N HIS A 140 -13.21 -26.18 -8.55
CA HIS A 140 -13.70 -24.89 -8.07
C HIS A 140 -13.35 -24.63 -6.60
N ALA A 141 -13.38 -25.66 -5.76
CA ALA A 141 -12.97 -25.53 -4.36
C ALA A 141 -11.47 -25.23 -4.26
N ASP A 142 -10.64 -25.98 -4.97
CA ASP A 142 -9.18 -25.82 -4.99
C ASP A 142 -8.77 -24.45 -5.54
N ALA A 143 -9.43 -23.99 -6.61
CA ALA A 143 -9.22 -22.65 -7.16
C ALA A 143 -9.57 -21.55 -6.15
N LYS A 144 -10.70 -21.70 -5.41
CA LYS A 144 -11.09 -20.74 -4.37
C LYS A 144 -10.15 -20.75 -3.17
N ILE A 145 -9.63 -21.92 -2.78
CA ILE A 145 -8.64 -22.03 -1.71
C ILE A 145 -7.37 -21.31 -2.13
N THR A 146 -6.85 -21.59 -3.34
CA THR A 146 -5.66 -20.94 -3.88
C THR A 146 -5.83 -19.43 -3.93
N GLU A 147 -6.95 -18.94 -4.45
CA GLU A 147 -7.26 -17.50 -4.51
C GLU A 147 -7.36 -16.86 -3.10
N ALA A 148 -7.93 -17.59 -2.12
CA ALA A 148 -8.01 -17.12 -0.74
C ALA A 148 -6.63 -17.08 -0.07
N GLU A 149 -5.76 -18.06 -0.35
CA GLU A 149 -4.38 -18.10 0.13
C GLU A 149 -3.54 -16.97 -0.46
N GLU A 150 -3.66 -16.71 -1.77
CA GLU A 150 -3.01 -15.56 -2.42
C GLU A 150 -3.47 -14.24 -1.81
N ARG A 151 -4.78 -14.03 -1.67
CA ARG A 151 -5.34 -12.83 -1.03
C ARG A 151 -4.89 -12.69 0.43
N ALA A 152 -4.80 -13.79 1.18
CA ALA A 152 -4.28 -13.75 2.55
C ALA A 152 -2.81 -13.35 2.58
N ALA A 153 -1.98 -13.90 1.69
CA ALA A 153 -0.57 -13.55 1.59
C ALA A 153 -0.36 -12.07 1.22
N GLU A 154 -1.16 -11.53 0.29
CA GLU A 154 -1.14 -10.11 -0.08
C GLU A 154 -1.51 -9.20 1.11
N ILE A 155 -2.54 -9.58 1.87
CA ILE A 155 -2.96 -8.84 3.07
C ILE A 155 -1.87 -8.86 4.14
N ASP A 156 -1.27 -10.02 4.38
CA ASP A 156 -0.20 -10.19 5.36
C ASP A 156 1.04 -9.36 4.99
N GLU A 157 1.42 -9.35 3.71
CA GLU A 157 2.55 -8.56 3.24
C GLU A 157 2.25 -7.05 3.35
N ALA A 158 1.07 -6.62 2.91
CA ALA A 158 0.64 -5.23 3.08
C ALA A 158 0.59 -4.81 4.56
N ALA A 159 0.18 -5.71 5.46
CA ALA A 159 0.19 -5.45 6.90
C ALA A 159 1.62 -5.29 7.44
N ARG A 160 2.56 -6.15 7.02
CA ARG A 160 3.98 -6.05 7.38
C ARG A 160 4.62 -4.77 6.88
N GLU A 161 4.33 -4.38 5.63
CA GLU A 161 4.83 -3.13 5.06
C GLU A 161 4.32 -1.92 5.84
N ARG A 162 3.02 -1.88 6.16
CA ARG A 162 2.44 -0.81 7.00
C ARG A 162 3.04 -0.77 8.39
N GLU A 163 3.27 -1.92 9.02
CA GLU A 163 3.91 -1.98 10.34
C GLU A 163 5.36 -1.48 10.27
N ALA A 164 6.12 -1.89 9.25
CA ALA A 164 7.49 -1.44 9.02
C ALA A 164 7.55 0.07 8.77
N GLN A 165 6.62 0.62 7.97
CA GLN A 165 6.50 2.05 7.73
C GLN A 165 6.16 2.79 9.02
N SER A 166 5.17 2.32 9.78
CA SER A 166 4.79 2.93 11.06
C SER A 166 5.95 2.95 12.05
N LYS A 167 6.75 1.87 12.12
CA LYS A 167 7.96 1.83 12.96
C LYS A 167 8.98 2.89 12.52
N ARG A 168 9.25 3.01 11.22
CA ARG A 168 10.17 4.04 10.68
C ARG A 168 9.69 5.45 10.98
N ASP A 169 8.40 5.71 10.79
CA ASP A 169 7.81 7.02 11.05
C ASP A 169 7.89 7.39 12.54
N LEU A 170 7.65 6.41 13.42
CA LEU A 170 7.74 6.57 14.86
C LEU A 170 9.19 6.77 15.33
N GLU A 171 10.15 6.07 14.74
CA GLU A 171 11.58 6.29 14.98
C GLU A 171 12.02 7.69 14.52
N ALA A 172 11.64 8.10 13.32
CA ALA A 172 11.91 9.44 12.80
C ALA A 172 11.26 10.54 13.65
N ALA A 173 10.03 10.32 14.13
CA ALA A 173 9.36 11.24 15.04
C ALA A 173 10.08 11.34 16.39
N ARG A 174 10.56 10.21 16.93
CA ARG A 174 11.36 10.18 18.16
C ARG A 174 12.70 10.91 18.00
N GLU A 175 13.37 10.74 16.87
CA GLU A 175 14.63 11.44 16.58
C GLU A 175 14.42 12.95 16.51
N ARG A 176 13.43 13.41 15.74
CA ARG A 176 13.06 14.84 15.69
C ARG A 176 12.69 15.39 17.06
N ALA A 177 11.94 14.64 17.86
CA ALA A 177 11.61 15.06 19.22
C ALA A 177 12.85 15.22 20.10
N ARG A 178 13.83 14.31 19.99
CA ARG A 178 15.12 14.41 20.71
C ARG A 178 15.92 15.62 20.25
N GLU A 179 15.98 15.90 18.95
CA GLU A 179 16.66 17.08 18.41
C GLU A 179 16.03 18.38 18.93
N ILE A 180 14.70 18.48 18.92
CA ILE A 180 13.98 19.64 19.44
C ILE A 180 14.25 19.83 20.93
N ILE A 181 14.22 18.76 21.73
CA ILE A 181 14.51 18.83 23.17
C ILE A 181 15.96 19.28 23.38
N ALA A 182 16.93 18.69 22.67
CA ALA A 182 18.34 19.06 22.80
C ALA A 182 18.59 20.54 22.43
N ALA A 183 17.99 21.01 21.34
CA ALA A 183 18.07 22.42 20.94
C ALA A 183 17.44 23.34 22.00
N ALA A 184 16.27 22.98 22.53
CA ALA A 184 15.60 23.74 23.59
C ALA A 184 16.41 23.76 24.90
N GLU A 185 17.09 22.66 25.25
CA GLU A 185 17.98 22.58 26.40
C GLU A 185 19.22 23.44 26.23
N GLU A 186 19.82 23.46 25.04
CA GLU A 186 20.94 24.35 24.70
C GLU A 186 20.50 25.82 24.79
N ASP A 187 19.36 26.17 24.20
CA ASP A 187 18.78 27.52 24.29
C ASP A 187 18.53 27.94 25.74
N ALA A 188 17.93 27.07 26.54
CA ALA A 188 17.69 27.33 27.95
C ALA A 188 19.01 27.51 28.72
N ALA A 189 20.04 26.71 28.41
CA ALA A 189 21.36 26.86 29.00
C ALA A 189 22.02 28.19 28.62
N ARG A 190 21.93 28.59 27.35
CA ARG A 190 22.42 29.90 26.85
C ARG A 190 21.73 31.06 27.54
N LEU A 191 20.40 31.03 27.63
CA LEU A 191 19.60 32.06 28.31
C LEU A 191 19.93 32.13 29.81
N ARG A 192 20.05 30.99 30.50
CA ARG A 192 20.45 30.95 31.91
C ARG A 192 21.85 31.52 32.11
N GLY A 193 22.81 31.17 31.27
CA GLY A 193 24.16 31.71 31.31
C GLY A 193 24.19 33.22 31.08
N ALA A 194 23.48 33.71 30.08
CA ALA A 194 23.35 35.14 29.80
C ALA A 194 22.70 35.91 30.96
N ALA A 195 21.57 35.40 31.49
CA ALA A 195 20.89 35.99 32.64
C ALA A 195 21.79 36.02 33.89
N HIS A 196 22.54 34.94 34.14
CA HIS A 196 23.50 34.87 35.23
C HIS A 196 24.60 35.92 35.09
N ASN A 197 25.20 36.06 33.90
CA ASN A 197 26.23 37.06 33.64
C ASN A 197 25.69 38.49 33.81
N VAL A 198 24.48 38.77 33.32
CA VAL A 198 23.83 40.08 33.51
C VAL A 198 23.59 40.36 35.00
N ALA A 199 23.11 39.37 35.77
CA ALA A 199 22.91 39.50 37.20
C ALA A 199 24.24 39.75 37.94
N MET A 200 25.30 39.01 37.60
CA MET A 200 26.63 39.18 38.18
C MET A 200 27.22 40.56 37.86
N ASN A 201 27.12 41.02 36.62
CA ASN A 201 27.58 42.35 36.23
C ASN A 201 26.81 43.47 36.94
N ARG A 202 25.48 43.31 37.08
CA ARG A 202 24.65 44.27 37.84
C ARG A 202 25.05 44.29 39.32
N LEU A 203 25.31 43.12 39.91
CA LEU A 203 25.72 43.01 41.31
C LEU A 203 27.14 43.58 41.52
N ALA A 204 28.07 43.33 40.61
CA ALA A 204 29.41 43.92 40.63
C ALA A 204 29.33 45.45 40.55
N ARG A 205 28.59 45.99 39.57
CA ARG A 205 28.37 47.44 39.44
C ARG A 205 27.69 48.05 40.67
N SER A 206 26.72 47.36 41.26
CA SER A 206 26.08 47.81 42.49
C SER A 206 27.04 47.85 43.67
N ARG A 207 28.00 46.91 43.76
CA ARG A 207 29.04 46.91 44.79
C ARG A 207 30.02 48.05 44.58
N GLU A 208 30.49 48.26 43.36
CA GLU A 208 31.35 49.40 43.01
C GLU A 208 30.67 50.74 43.33
N LEU A 209 29.38 50.89 42.98
CA LEU A 209 28.61 52.07 43.34
C LEU A 209 28.47 52.24 44.86
N ALA A 210 28.21 51.16 45.60
CA ALA A 210 28.13 51.20 47.06
C ALA A 210 29.47 51.56 47.71
N GLU A 211 30.59 51.04 47.19
CA GLU A 211 31.94 51.37 47.63
C GLU A 211 32.26 52.85 47.36
N SER A 212 31.97 53.34 46.14
CA SER A 212 32.13 54.76 45.81
C SER A 212 31.27 55.69 46.67
N ALA A 213 30.04 55.27 47.00
CA ALA A 213 29.16 56.02 47.88
C ALA A 213 29.66 56.02 49.33
N HIS A 214 30.23 54.91 49.79
CA HIS A 214 30.85 54.80 51.11
C HIS A 214 32.10 55.67 51.20
N ASP A 215 32.96 55.65 50.18
CA ASP A 215 34.15 56.49 50.10
C ASP A 215 33.79 57.98 50.04
N ALA A 216 32.80 58.36 49.23
CA ALA A 216 32.29 59.73 49.20
C ALA A 216 31.72 60.15 50.57
N HIS A 217 30.98 59.26 51.25
CA HIS A 217 30.49 59.52 52.61
C HIS A 217 31.64 59.74 53.59
N LYS A 218 32.70 58.92 53.52
CA LYS A 218 33.89 59.08 54.35
C LYS A 218 34.62 60.39 54.06
N GLN A 219 34.80 60.75 52.79
CA GLN A 219 35.38 62.03 52.39
C GLN A 219 34.58 63.23 52.92
N ILE A 220 33.24 63.16 52.89
CA ILE A 220 32.38 64.18 53.48
C ILE A 220 32.59 64.27 54.99
N LEU A 221 32.66 63.14 55.70
CA LEU A 221 32.96 63.13 57.14
C LEU A 221 34.33 63.72 57.45
N ASP A 222 35.37 63.32 56.71
CA ASP A 222 36.73 63.87 56.84
C ASP A 222 36.74 65.40 56.57
N HIS A 223 36.00 65.87 55.56
CA HIS A 223 35.83 67.31 55.29
C HIS A 223 35.09 68.04 56.41
N LEU A 224 34.07 67.44 57.02
CA LEU A 224 33.36 68.02 58.17
C LEU A 224 34.24 68.07 59.42
N ASP A 225 35.06 67.03 59.66
CA ASP A 225 36.03 67.04 60.74
C ASP A 225 37.13 68.08 60.52
N ALA A 226 37.64 68.23 59.29
CA ALA A 226 38.56 69.30 58.94
C ALA A 226 37.93 70.69 59.15
N LEU A 227 36.67 70.90 58.74
CA LEU A 227 35.95 72.15 58.99
C LEU A 227 35.78 72.41 60.49
N ARG A 228 35.46 71.38 61.28
CA ARG A 228 35.40 71.47 62.74
C ARG A 228 36.76 71.85 63.34
N GLU A 229 37.85 71.28 62.85
CA GLU A 229 39.21 71.63 63.24
C GLU A 229 39.54 73.10 62.87
N HIS A 230 39.19 73.54 61.65
CA HIS A 230 39.34 74.93 61.24
C HIS A 230 38.55 75.90 62.12
N ILE A 231 37.29 75.58 62.46
CA ILE A 231 36.46 76.41 63.36
C ILE A 231 37.03 76.43 64.78
N THR A 232 37.59 75.32 65.27
CA THR A 232 38.21 75.27 66.61
C THR A 232 39.57 75.97 66.67
N ASN A 233 40.32 76.01 65.56
CA ASN A 233 41.59 76.74 65.45
C ASN A 233 41.40 78.24 65.12
N LEU A 234 40.24 78.63 64.60
CA LEU A 234 39.87 80.03 64.31
C LEU A 234 40.07 80.99 65.49
N PRO A 235 39.69 80.66 66.74
CA PRO A 235 39.98 81.54 67.88
C PRO A 235 41.48 81.78 68.10
N GLY A 236 42.34 80.79 67.87
CA GLY A 236 43.79 80.96 67.96
C GLY A 236 44.40 81.72 66.77
N ALA A 237 43.82 81.61 65.58
CA ALA A 237 44.22 82.39 64.41
C ALA A 237 43.72 83.84 64.44
N LEU A 238 42.70 84.13 65.26
CA LEU A 238 42.16 85.47 65.54
C LEU A 238 42.70 86.07 66.85
N GLU A 239 43.60 85.37 67.55
CA GLU A 239 44.37 86.00 68.63
C GLU A 239 45.28 87.07 68.01
N LEU A 240 45.03 88.33 68.36
CA LEU A 240 45.88 89.48 68.01
C LEU A 240 47.35 89.15 68.28
N SER A 241 48.21 89.35 67.28
CA SER A 241 49.66 89.24 67.43
C SER A 241 50.13 90.21 68.52
N ASP A 242 51.22 89.90 69.23
CA ASP A 242 51.75 90.79 70.27
C ASP A 242 52.12 92.18 69.71
N GLU A 243 52.54 92.27 68.44
CA GLU A 243 52.76 93.55 67.73
C GLU A 243 51.45 94.31 67.44
N GLU A 244 50.33 93.62 67.26
CA GLU A 244 49.00 94.23 67.04
C GLU A 244 48.36 94.65 68.36
N ARG A 245 48.62 93.93 69.45
CA ARG A 245 48.25 94.34 70.82
C ARG A 245 48.99 95.60 71.24
N ASP A 246 50.29 95.69 70.90
CA ASP A 246 51.09 96.89 71.19
C ASP A 246 50.55 98.11 70.43
N LEU A 247 50.23 97.98 69.13
CA LEU A 247 49.67 99.05 68.31
C LEU A 247 48.28 99.54 68.76
N VAL A 248 47.43 98.65 69.30
CA VAL A 248 46.10 99.00 69.82
C VAL A 248 46.17 99.64 71.21
N SER A 249 47.31 99.54 71.90
CA SER A 249 47.51 100.08 73.25
C SER A 249 48.16 101.47 73.32
N LEU A 250 48.61 102.04 72.18
CA LEU A 250 49.17 103.40 72.16
C LEU A 250 48.08 104.47 72.38
N THR A 251 48.41 105.46 73.18
CA THR A 251 47.56 106.62 73.46
C THR A 251 48.04 107.85 72.69
N GLU A 252 47.17 108.86 72.52
CA GLU A 252 47.49 110.12 71.80
C GLU A 252 48.74 110.85 72.37
N THR A 253 49.05 110.58 73.65
CA THR A 253 50.27 111.02 74.33
C THR A 253 51.55 110.31 73.86
N ASP A 254 51.47 109.04 73.46
CA ASP A 254 52.61 108.25 72.97
C ASP A 254 52.92 108.58 71.50
N ASP A 255 51.88 108.89 70.71
CA ASP A 255 51.99 109.38 69.33
C ASP A 255 52.73 110.74 69.28
N LEU A 256 52.48 111.61 70.27
CA LEU A 256 53.18 112.89 70.43
C LEU A 256 54.66 112.72 70.83
N GLU A 257 55.02 111.67 71.57
CA GLU A 257 56.43 111.36 71.91
C GLU A 257 57.20 110.84 70.69
N LEU A 258 56.58 109.97 69.89
CA LEU A 258 57.16 109.47 68.63
C LEU A 258 57.40 110.59 67.62
N LEU A 259 56.43 111.51 67.46
CA LEU A 259 56.53 112.65 66.54
C LEU A 259 57.55 113.71 66.99
N ASN A 260 57.71 113.95 68.29
CA ASN A 260 58.66 114.93 68.81
C ASN A 260 60.09 114.40 69.02
N ARG A 261 60.35 113.11 68.74
CA ARG A 261 61.67 112.47 68.93
C ARG A 261 62.79 113.08 68.08
N THR A 262 62.45 113.66 66.93
CA THR A 262 63.43 114.21 65.97
C THR A 262 63.29 115.72 65.75
N LEU A 263 62.44 116.40 66.54
CA LEU A 263 62.14 117.83 66.38
C LEU A 263 62.78 118.65 67.52
N LEU A 264 63.62 119.63 67.17
CA LEU A 264 64.29 120.54 68.11
C LEU A 264 63.85 121.98 67.85
N GLY A 265 63.45 122.71 68.90
CA GLY A 265 63.12 124.13 68.82
C GLY A 265 61.64 124.41 68.49
N ARG A 266 61.39 125.48 67.73
CA ARG A 266 60.08 126.12 67.53
C ARG A 266 59.05 125.29 66.74
N ASP A 267 59.43 124.09 66.28
CA ASP A 267 58.63 123.18 65.46
C ASP A 267 58.07 121.98 66.26
N ARG A 268 58.03 122.05 67.60
CA ARG A 268 57.37 121.04 68.45
C ARG A 268 55.84 121.13 68.36
N PHE A 269 55.18 119.98 68.23
CA PHE A 269 53.72 119.90 68.29
C PHE A 269 53.24 119.97 69.75
N THR A 270 52.35 120.91 70.04
CA THR A 270 51.70 121.06 71.36
C THR A 270 50.28 120.49 71.33
N PRO A 271 49.79 119.90 72.43
CA PRO A 271 48.42 119.42 72.50
C PRO A 271 47.49 120.63 72.44
N GLN A 272 46.64 120.70 71.42
CA GLN A 272 45.57 121.68 71.34
C GLN A 272 44.25 120.94 71.52
N ASP A 273 43.65 121.15 72.69
CA ASP A 273 42.26 120.80 72.97
C ASP A 273 41.35 121.54 71.98
N ASP A 274 40.61 120.82 71.14
CA ASP A 274 39.18 121.08 70.97
C ASP A 274 38.48 119.96 70.22
N ALA A 275 37.52 119.37 70.92
CA ALA A 275 36.49 118.49 70.42
C ALA A 275 35.47 119.29 69.59
N SER A 276 35.05 118.76 68.42
CA SER A 276 33.69 118.87 67.85
C SER A 276 33.56 118.15 66.48
N THR A 277 33.35 116.82 66.49
CA THR A 277 32.10 116.12 66.03
C THR A 277 31.53 116.34 64.58
N PRO A 278 30.91 115.36 63.85
CA PRO A 278 30.99 113.87 63.88
C PRO A 278 30.71 113.17 62.47
N PRO A 279 30.08 111.95 62.30
CA PRO A 279 30.66 110.86 61.50
C PRO A 279 29.70 110.21 60.45
N ALA A 280 30.09 109.02 59.96
CA ALA A 280 29.29 107.97 59.27
C ALA A 280 29.02 108.19 57.77
N GLU A 281 28.90 107.17 56.90
CA GLU A 281 28.20 105.90 57.05
C GLU A 281 28.79 104.77 56.17
N LYS A 282 28.59 103.53 56.64
CA LYS A 282 28.58 102.29 55.85
C LYS A 282 27.21 102.12 55.20
N THR A 283 27.16 101.65 53.97
CA THR A 283 26.01 100.88 53.44
C THR A 283 26.49 99.70 52.61
N ASP A 284 25.70 98.65 52.74
CA ASP A 284 25.99 97.25 52.46
C ASP A 284 24.90 96.73 51.49
N VAL A 285 25.11 95.52 50.98
CA VAL A 285 24.11 94.55 50.48
C VAL A 285 23.78 94.47 48.97
N LEU A 286 24.36 93.41 48.39
CA LEU A 286 23.87 92.37 47.46
C LEU A 286 22.45 92.47 46.87
N ASP A 287 22.38 92.34 45.53
CA ASP A 287 21.29 91.64 44.83
C ASP A 287 21.78 91.17 43.44
N ALA A 288 21.78 89.86 43.17
CA ALA A 288 21.94 89.27 41.83
C ALA A 288 21.61 87.78 41.84
N VAL A 289 20.40 87.42 41.40
CA VAL A 289 20.10 86.10 40.84
C VAL A 289 19.31 86.32 39.55
N ASP A 290 20.04 86.26 38.43
CA ASP A 290 19.48 86.09 37.09
C ASP A 290 19.17 84.60 36.86
N ALA A 291 17.96 84.31 36.38
CA ALA A 291 17.63 83.05 35.73
C ALA A 291 16.93 83.37 34.41
N GLU A 292 17.68 83.23 33.32
CA GLU A 292 17.24 83.42 31.93
C GLU A 292 17.61 82.15 31.12
N TYR A 293 16.80 81.88 30.08
CA TYR A 293 16.90 80.88 29.00
C TYR A 293 16.40 79.45 29.28
N ASP A 294 15.19 79.03 28.86
CA ASP A 294 14.54 78.86 27.53
C ASP A 294 14.98 77.62 26.69
N ASP A 295 13.94 76.86 26.32
CA ASP A 295 13.64 75.91 25.23
C ASP A 295 14.77 75.42 24.27
N ASP A 296 14.78 74.13 23.90
CA ASP A 296 14.22 73.70 22.58
C ASP A 296 14.26 72.18 22.25
N HIS A 297 13.15 71.75 21.62
CA HIS A 297 12.90 70.75 20.55
C HIS A 297 13.29 69.24 20.53
N GLY A 298 12.33 68.44 20.02
CA GLY A 298 12.56 67.33 19.06
C GLY A 298 12.03 65.95 19.49
N ASP A 299 10.76 65.56 19.32
CA ASP A 299 10.07 65.03 18.12
C ASP A 299 10.17 63.48 17.91
N GLU A 300 9.05 62.95 17.39
CA GLU A 300 8.85 61.69 16.66
C GLU A 300 8.63 60.29 17.33
N ARG A 301 7.41 59.78 17.06
CA ARG A 301 7.02 58.41 16.65
C ARG A 301 7.02 57.26 17.68
N TYR A 302 5.83 56.96 18.19
CA TYR A 302 5.44 55.59 18.57
C TYR A 302 4.54 54.96 17.50
N GLY A 303 5.08 53.97 16.78
CA GLY A 303 4.32 53.05 15.92
C GLY A 303 3.81 51.85 16.73
N GLY A 304 2.57 51.42 16.44
CA GLY A 304 1.96 50.21 17.00
C GLY A 304 2.59 48.91 16.48
N PRO A 305 2.04 47.76 16.91
CA PRO A 305 1.04 47.16 16.01
C PRO A 305 -0.24 46.67 16.69
N ALA A 306 -1.30 46.71 15.89
CA ALA A 306 -2.65 46.23 16.16
C ALA A 306 -2.70 44.70 16.28
N ARG A 307 -3.37 44.20 17.33
CA ARG A 307 -3.91 42.83 17.39
C ARG A 307 -5.17 42.77 16.53
N LYS A 308 -5.16 41.92 15.49
CA LYS A 308 -6.39 41.44 14.87
C LYS A 308 -6.90 40.25 15.70
N GLU A 309 -8.13 40.38 16.18
CA GLU A 309 -8.94 39.29 16.67
C GLU A 309 -9.47 38.51 15.45
N ASP A 310 -9.05 37.25 15.30
CA ASP A 310 -9.71 36.30 14.41
C ASP A 310 -10.80 35.57 15.21
N SER A 311 -12.06 35.75 14.78
CA SER A 311 -13.19 34.92 15.19
C SER A 311 -13.17 33.58 14.46
N PRO A 312 -13.60 32.46 15.07
CA PRO A 312 -13.64 31.17 14.41
C PRO A 312 -14.92 31.02 13.57
N LYS A 313 -14.77 30.67 12.29
CA LYS A 313 -15.84 30.03 11.50
C LYS A 313 -15.49 28.56 11.34
N GLY A 314 -16.48 27.72 11.60
CA GLY A 314 -16.34 26.28 11.73
C GLY A 314 -16.06 25.54 10.44
N ASP A 315 -15.66 24.28 10.62
CA ASP A 315 -15.94 23.21 9.68
C ASP A 315 -16.12 21.91 10.48
N GLN A 316 -17.36 21.40 10.52
CA GLN A 316 -17.66 20.04 10.93
C GLN A 316 -17.84 19.22 9.66
N VAL A 317 -16.80 18.47 9.28
CA VAL A 317 -16.91 17.33 8.37
C VAL A 317 -15.96 16.23 8.84
N THR A 318 -16.54 15.20 9.46
CA THR A 318 -16.06 13.80 9.51
C THR A 318 -17.35 12.96 9.59
N ALA A 319 -17.73 12.23 8.54
CA ALA A 319 -17.18 10.93 8.12
C ALA A 319 -17.35 9.88 9.23
#